data_AF-L5NRA3-F1
#
_entry.id   AF-L5NRA3-F1
#
_cell.length_a   1.000
_cell.length_b   1.000
_cell.length_c   1.000
_cell.angle_alpha   90.00
_cell.angle_beta   90.00
_cell.angle_gamma   90.00
#
_symmetry.space_group_name_H-M   'P 1'
#
loop_
_entity.id
_entity.type
_entity.pdbx_description
1 polymer ?
#
loop_
_entity_poly.entity_id
_entity_poly.type
_entity_poly.pdbx_seq_one_letter_code
_entity_poly.pdbx_strand_id
1 'polypeptide(L)'
;IAPLQPYAANAYDALFLMATAAEYAGEASGPAIADALQTVSGGTGHTVSVGEFDRVRTLVDAGRELNYQGASSGVDLTEALEPLSSYLVERVRNGSVEQVELLQRQFFESGGGR
;
A
#
# COMPACT_ATOMS: atom_id res chain seq x y z
N ILE A 1 3.48 14.90 -21.38
CA ILE A 1 4.17 14.05 -20.37
C ILE A 1 4.15 12.64 -20.93
N ALA A 2 5.29 11.95 -20.99
CA ALA A 2 5.34 10.56 -21.47
C ALA A 2 4.61 9.63 -20.48
N PRO A 3 3.97 8.54 -20.93
CA PRO A 3 3.35 7.57 -20.02
C PRO A 3 4.40 6.94 -19.12
N LEU A 4 4.03 6.67 -17.86
CA LEU A 4 4.88 5.95 -16.93
C LEU A 4 5.18 4.55 -17.47
N GLN A 5 6.39 4.06 -17.21
CA GLN A 5 6.72 2.67 -17.49
C GLN A 5 5.88 1.74 -16.61
N PRO A 6 5.55 0.53 -17.10
CA PRO A 6 4.89 -0.47 -16.28
C PRO A 6 5.60 -0.64 -14.93
N TYR A 7 4.82 -0.76 -13.85
CA TYR A 7 5.30 -0.91 -12.47
C TYR A 7 6.11 0.25 -11.88
N ALA A 8 6.25 1.39 -12.57
CA ALA A 8 6.96 2.55 -12.01
C ALA A 8 6.30 3.07 -10.72
N ALA A 9 4.97 3.11 -10.68
CA ALA A 9 4.22 3.50 -9.48
C ALA A 9 4.42 2.50 -8.33
N ASN A 10 4.39 1.20 -8.62
CA ASN A 10 4.60 0.15 -7.62
C ASN A 10 6.03 0.20 -7.04
N ALA A 11 7.03 0.44 -7.88
CA ALA A 11 8.42 0.58 -7.44
C ALA A 11 8.61 1.82 -6.55
N TYR A 12 7.94 2.93 -6.89
CA TYR A 12 7.90 4.12 -6.05
C TYR A 12 7.26 3.81 -4.69
N ASP A 13 6.12 3.13 -4.68
CA ASP A 13 5.41 2.78 -3.45
C ASP A 13 6.25 1.88 -2.54
N ALA A 14 6.93 0.88 -3.10
CA ALA A 14 7.82 0.02 -2.34
C ALA A 14 8.96 0.82 -1.68
N LEU A 15 9.60 1.72 -2.44
CA LEU A 15 10.67 2.57 -1.92
C LEU A 15 10.16 3.51 -0.82
N PHE A 16 9.06 4.21 -1.07
CA PHE A 16 8.53 5.21 -0.14
C PHE A 16 8.02 4.56 1.15
N LEU A 17 7.39 3.38 1.04
CA LEU A 17 6.96 2.60 2.20
C LEU A 17 8.15 2.16 3.07
N MET A 18 9.21 1.63 2.46
CA MET A 18 10.43 1.26 3.18
C MET A 18 11.08 2.47 3.86
N ALA A 19 11.14 3.62 3.17
CA ALA A 19 11.70 4.84 3.74
C ALA A 19 10.85 5.38 4.91
N THR A 20 9.53 5.30 4.80
CA THR A 20 8.59 5.69 5.85
C THR A 20 8.73 4.80 7.08
N ALA A 21 8.86 3.48 6.88
CA ALA A 21 9.10 2.52 7.95
C ALA A 21 10.46 2.76 8.64
N ALA A 22 11.52 3.06 7.88
CA ALA A 22 12.82 3.39 8.45
C ALA A 22 12.79 4.69 9.29
N GLU A 23 12.11 5.73 8.81
CA GLU A 23 11.94 6.99 9.55
C GLU A 23 11.15 6.75 10.84
N TYR A 24 10.05 6.00 10.76
CA TYR A 24 9.23 5.65 11.92
C TYR A 24 10.02 4.85 12.97
N ALA A 25 10.84 3.89 12.54
CA ALA A 25 11.66 3.09 13.44
C ALA A 25 12.86 3.85 14.02
N GLY A 26 13.26 4.97 13.40
CA GLY A 26 14.51 5.68 13.72
C GLY A 26 15.77 4.90 13.34
N GLU A 27 15.63 3.81 12.58
CA GLU A 27 16.72 2.92 12.17
C GLU A 27 16.44 2.35 10.77
N ALA A 28 17.46 2.35 9.90
CA ALA A 28 17.37 1.88 8.53
C ALA A 28 17.89 0.44 8.35
N SER A 29 17.78 -0.41 9.37
CA SER A 29 18.13 -1.84 9.27
C SER A 29 16.96 -2.64 8.70
N GLY A 30 17.27 -3.74 8.02
CA GLY A 30 16.25 -4.64 7.47
C GLY A 30 15.20 -5.09 8.50
N PRO A 31 15.61 -5.57 9.70
CA PRO A 31 14.67 -5.92 10.76
C PRO A 31 13.81 -4.75 11.25
N ALA A 32 14.41 -3.58 11.51
CA ALA A 32 13.66 -2.41 11.97
C ALA A 32 12.60 -1.94 10.95
N ILE A 33 12.96 -1.95 9.66
CA ILE A 33 12.03 -1.65 8.57
C ILE A 33 10.90 -2.68 8.54
N ALA A 34 11.22 -3.98 8.56
CA ALA A 34 10.24 -5.05 8.50
C ALA A 34 9.21 -4.97 9.64
N ASP A 35 9.68 -4.71 10.86
CA ASP A 35 8.84 -4.60 12.05
C ASP A 35 7.89 -3.38 12.00
N ALA A 36 8.27 -2.32 11.25
CA ALA A 36 7.49 -1.10 11.13
C ALA A 36 6.53 -1.07 9.92
N LEU A 37 6.67 -1.96 8.92
CA LEU A 37 5.92 -1.91 7.66
C LEU A 37 4.40 -1.82 7.88
N GLN A 38 3.83 -2.75 8.65
CA GLN A 38 2.38 -2.77 8.92
C GLN A 38 1.92 -1.57 9.74
N THR A 39 2.77 -1.04 10.64
CA THR A 39 2.41 0.13 11.43
C THR A 39 2.23 1.38 10.57
N VAL A 40 3.12 1.57 9.59
CA VAL A 40 3.08 2.75 8.71
C VAL A 40 2.13 2.61 7.52
N SER A 41 1.52 1.44 7.34
CA SER A 41 0.57 1.16 6.25
C SER A 41 -0.75 0.56 6.72
N GLY A 42 -1.01 0.44 8.02
CA GLY A 42 -2.10 -0.40 8.54
C GLY A 42 -3.53 0.11 8.29
N GLY A 43 -3.72 1.13 7.45
CA GLY A 43 -5.03 1.73 7.20
C GLY A 43 -5.49 2.75 8.27
N THR A 44 -4.70 2.97 9.32
CA THR A 44 -5.04 3.85 10.46
C THR A 44 -4.05 5.00 10.65
N GLY A 45 -4.50 6.13 11.18
CA GLY A 45 -3.64 7.29 11.43
C GLY A 45 -3.70 8.34 10.32
N HIS A 46 -2.76 9.29 10.33
CA HIS A 46 -2.72 10.38 9.37
C HIS A 46 -2.22 9.91 8.01
N THR A 47 -3.02 10.07 6.97
CA THR A 47 -2.59 9.74 5.61
C THR A 47 -1.40 10.60 5.15
N VAL A 48 -0.42 9.93 4.56
CA VAL A 48 0.70 10.50 3.81
C VAL A 48 0.78 9.83 2.44
N SER A 49 1.21 10.55 1.42
CA SER A 49 1.26 10.06 0.05
C SER A 49 2.50 10.57 -0.69
N VAL A 50 2.46 10.46 -2.02
CA VAL A 50 3.56 10.74 -2.95
C VAL A 50 4.23 12.08 -2.66
N GLY A 51 5.53 12.02 -2.37
CA GLY A 51 6.34 13.22 -2.12
C GLY A 51 6.18 13.87 -0.74
N GLU A 52 5.38 13.30 0.16
CA GLU A 52 5.13 13.88 1.49
C GLU A 52 6.10 13.39 2.57
N PHE A 53 7.38 13.17 2.25
CA PHE A 53 8.35 12.65 3.23
C PHE A 53 8.58 13.63 4.40
N ASP A 54 8.54 14.94 4.14
CA ASP A 54 8.61 15.95 5.21
C ASP A 54 7.43 15.85 6.19
N ARG A 55 6.25 15.45 5.69
CA ARG A 55 5.07 15.20 6.53
C ARG A 55 5.25 13.93 7.35
N VAL A 56 5.86 12.88 6.79
CA VAL A 56 6.25 11.67 7.53
C VAL A 56 7.11 12.05 8.73
N ARG A 57 8.20 12.79 8.50
CA ARG A 57 9.10 13.25 9.57
C ARG A 57 8.35 14.04 10.64
N THR A 58 7.52 14.99 10.22
CA THR A 58 6.71 15.82 11.14
C THR A 58 5.79 14.99 12.02
N LEU A 59 5.16 13.95 11.47
CA LEU A 59 4.27 13.06 12.22
C LEU A 59 5.04 12.16 13.19
N VAL A 60 6.17 11.61 12.73
CA VAL A 60 7.06 10.78 13.56
C VAL A 60 7.60 11.59 14.75
N ASP A 61 8.12 12.79 14.51
CA ASP A 61 8.62 13.70 15.56
C ASP A 61 7.53 14.07 16.58
N ALA A 62 6.27 14.17 16.13
CA ALA A 62 5.12 14.46 16.97
C ALA A 62 4.54 13.22 17.68
N GLY A 63 5.09 12.02 17.45
CA GLY A 63 4.58 10.75 17.98
C GLY A 63 3.16 10.45 17.49
N ARG A 64 2.87 10.75 16.22
CA ARG A 64 1.55 10.54 15.60
C ARG A 64 1.61 9.32 14.67
N GLU A 65 0.55 8.51 14.74
CA GLU A 65 0.33 7.43 13.79
C GLU A 65 0.13 7.97 12.37
N LEU A 66 0.67 7.26 11.39
CA LEU A 66 0.58 7.61 9.98
C LEU A 66 0.24 6.40 9.13
N ASN A 67 -0.34 6.66 7.97
CA ASN A 67 -0.72 5.65 7.00
C ASN A 67 -0.26 6.08 5.60
N TYR A 68 0.74 5.41 5.04
CA TYR A 68 1.15 5.65 3.66
C TYR A 68 0.11 5.09 2.68
N GLN A 69 -0.29 5.94 1.73
CA GLN A 69 -1.17 5.57 0.62
C GLN A 69 -0.45 5.86 -0.69
N GLY A 70 -0.24 4.79 -1.47
CA GLY A 70 0.64 4.79 -2.63
C GLY A 70 0.06 5.41 -3.89
N ALA A 71 0.95 5.64 -4.86
CA ALA A 71 0.63 6.09 -6.21
C ALA A 71 -0.09 5.02 -7.04
N SER A 72 0.22 3.73 -6.79
CA SER A 72 -0.42 2.61 -7.50
C SER A 72 -1.76 2.25 -6.90
N SER A 73 -1.84 2.18 -5.58
CA SER A 73 -3.05 1.95 -4.79
C SER A 73 -2.79 2.22 -3.31
N GLY A 74 -3.81 2.07 -2.47
CA GLY A 74 -3.56 1.86 -1.04
C GLY A 74 -2.66 0.65 -0.82
N VAL A 75 -1.73 0.78 0.12
CA VAL A 75 -0.73 -0.25 0.46
C VAL A 75 -1.01 -0.85 1.83
N ASP A 76 -2.30 -1.03 2.15
CA ASP A 76 -2.66 -1.55 3.46
C ASP A 76 -2.33 -3.03 3.55
N LEU A 77 -1.19 -3.31 4.17
CA LEU A 77 -0.62 -4.64 4.25
C LEU A 77 -1.34 -5.51 5.28
N THR A 78 -1.65 -6.74 4.88
CA THR A 78 -2.10 -7.81 5.78
C THR A 78 -0.97 -8.34 6.66
N GLU A 79 -1.28 -9.24 7.59
CA GLU A 79 -0.28 -9.99 8.37
C GLU A 79 0.75 -10.72 7.49
N ALA A 80 0.35 -11.15 6.29
CA ALA A 80 1.21 -11.81 5.31
C ALA A 80 2.01 -10.82 4.43
N LEU A 81 1.91 -9.51 4.71
CA LEU A 81 2.52 -8.42 3.93
C LEU A 81 1.98 -8.32 2.49
N GLU A 82 0.71 -8.68 2.28
CA GLU A 82 0.02 -8.49 1.01
C GLU A 82 -0.83 -7.22 1.03
N PRO A 83 -0.82 -6.37 -0.01
CA PRO A 83 -1.69 -5.20 -0.07
C PRO A 83 -3.14 -5.63 -0.34
N LEU A 84 -4.06 -5.16 0.50
CA LEU A 84 -5.49 -5.37 0.31
C LEU A 84 -6.03 -4.56 -0.87
N SER A 85 -6.35 -5.25 -1.97
CA SER A 85 -6.84 -4.67 -3.23
C SER A 85 -8.16 -5.30 -3.69
N SER A 86 -8.89 -4.59 -4.55
CA SER A 86 -10.06 -5.17 -5.23
C SER A 86 -9.62 -5.97 -6.44
N TYR A 87 -10.33 -7.06 -6.73
CA TYR A 87 -10.04 -7.95 -7.86
C TYR A 87 -11.19 -7.96 -8.85
N LEU A 88 -10.85 -7.87 -10.13
CA LEU A 88 -11.81 -8.05 -11.22
C LEU A 88 -11.70 -9.48 -11.74
N VAL A 89 -12.77 -10.25 -11.61
CA VAL A 89 -12.89 -11.57 -12.22
C VAL A 89 -13.26 -11.36 -13.68
N GLU A 90 -12.35 -11.74 -14.56
CA GLU A 90 -12.56 -11.69 -16.01
C GLU A 90 -12.63 -13.10 -16.60
N ARG A 91 -13.40 -13.23 -17.68
CA ARG A 91 -13.56 -14.46 -18.43
C ARG A 91 -13.19 -14.23 -19.88
N VAL A 92 -12.32 -15.08 -20.42
CA VAL A 92 -12.03 -15.09 -21.85
C VAL A 92 -13.00 -16.01 -22.57
N ARG A 93 -13.73 -15.49 -23.55
CA ARG A 93 -14.61 -16.25 -24.45
C ARG A 93 -14.37 -15.84 -25.89
N ASN A 94 -14.07 -16.81 -26.75
CA ASN A 94 -13.84 -16.60 -28.18
C ASN A 94 -12.82 -15.49 -28.50
N GLY A 95 -11.79 -15.34 -27.66
CA GLY A 95 -10.77 -14.30 -27.81
C GLY A 95 -11.15 -12.91 -27.24
N SER A 96 -12.35 -12.76 -26.68
CA SER A 96 -12.80 -11.54 -26.01
C SER A 96 -12.78 -11.68 -24.49
N VAL A 97 -12.46 -10.59 -23.79
CA VAL A 97 -12.49 -10.51 -22.32
C VAL A 97 -13.86 -9.97 -21.88
N GLU A 98 -14.54 -10.70 -21.00
CA GLU A 98 -15.81 -10.32 -20.37
C GLU A 98 -15.58 -10.14 -18.86
N GLN A 99 -16.00 -8.99 -18.32
CA GLN A 99 -15.99 -8.77 -16.87
C GLN A 99 -17.13 -9.55 -16.21
N VAL A 100 -16.82 -10.37 -15.22
CA VAL A 100 -17.78 -11.23 -14.53
C VAL A 100 -18.20 -10.61 -13.21
N GLU A 101 -17.24 -10.22 -12.37
CA GLU A 101 -17.51 -9.74 -11.02
C GLU A 101 -16.35 -8.86 -10.53
N LEU A 102 -16.68 -7.77 -9.83
CA LEU A 102 -15.71 -7.00 -9.06
C LEU A 102 -15.80 -7.45 -7.60
N LEU A 103 -14.78 -8.15 -7.13
CA LEU A 103 -14.59 -8.47 -5.72
C LEU A 103 -13.97 -7.26 -5.02
N GLN A 104 -14.80 -6.53 -4.28
CA GLN A 104 -14.34 -5.40 -3.48
C GLN A 104 -13.44 -5.87 -2.34
N ARG A 105 -12.54 -5.01 -1.87
CA ARG A 105 -11.63 -5.28 -0.75
C ARG A 105 -12.30 -5.94 0.46
N GLN A 106 -13.50 -5.49 0.84
CA GLN A 106 -14.28 -6.03 1.95
C GLN A 106 -14.57 -7.54 1.85
N PHE A 107 -14.60 -8.11 0.63
CA PHE A 107 -14.73 -9.55 0.40
C PHE A 107 -13.57 -10.33 1.00
N PHE A 108 -12.36 -9.78 0.97
CA PHE A 108 -11.15 -10.42 1.48
C PHE A 108 -10.99 -10.22 2.99
N GLU A 109 -11.48 -9.09 3.51
CA GLU A 109 -11.51 -8.82 4.96
C GLU A 109 -12.50 -9.74 5.69
N SER A 110 -13.60 -10.14 5.05
CA SER A 110 -14.61 -11.05 5.62
C SER A 110 -14.30 -12.55 5.46
N GLY A 111 -13.21 -12.91 4.78
CA GLY A 111 -12.92 -14.29 4.42
C GLY A 111 -13.86 -14.88 3.36
N GLY A 112 -14.44 -14.03 2.49
CA GLY A 112 -15.35 -14.43 1.42
C GLY A 112 -16.83 -14.51 1.82
N GLY A 113 -17.17 -14.08 3.04
CA GLY A 113 -18.56 -13.85 3.44
C GLY A 113 -19.09 -12.59 2.76
N ARG A 114 -20.19 -12.71 2.00
CA ARG A 114 -20.85 -11.57 1.38
C ARG A 114 -21.49 -10.64 2.42
#